data_AF-D0Z5Q6-F1
#
_entry.id   AF-D0Z5Q6-F1
#
_cell.length_a   1.000
_cell.length_b   1.000
_cell.length_c   1.000
_cell.angle_alpha   90.00
_cell.angle_beta   90.00
_cell.angle_gamma   90.00
#
_symmetry.space_group_name_H-M   'P 1'
#
loop_
_entity.id
_entity.type
_entity.pdbx_description
1 polymer ?
#
loop_
_entity_poly.entity_id
_entity_poly.type
_entity_poly.pdbx_seq_one_letter_code
_entity_poly.pdbx_strand_id
1 'polypeptide(L)'
;MLFFLFFLSILGFLYYKGESSTYFFVKKDTYECGFGELFYSHSFYTMQFFLIALSFMLFDLEIIFVLPFIISEFFSFFSYFFVVSFLLVLMLGLFFEFKTGKVMWSS
;
A
#
# COMPACT_ATOMS: atom_id res chain seq x y z
N MET A 1 -29.28 15.91 -15.18
CA MET A 1 -29.69 15.29 -13.90
C MET A 1 -30.56 14.05 -14.10
N LEU A 2 -31.64 14.11 -14.87
CA LEU A 2 -32.58 12.98 -15.05
C LEU A 2 -31.96 11.74 -15.74
N PHE A 3 -31.08 11.94 -16.72
CA PHE A 3 -30.32 10.86 -17.38
C PHE A 3 -29.36 10.12 -16.42
N PHE A 4 -28.77 10.84 -15.48
CA PHE A 4 -27.85 10.28 -14.48
C PHE A 4 -28.60 9.40 -13.47
N LEU A 5 -29.80 9.82 -13.05
CA LEU A 5 -30.68 9.03 -12.19
C LEU A 5 -31.16 7.74 -12.88
N PHE A 6 -31.46 7.82 -14.18
CA PHE A 6 -31.87 6.65 -14.95
C PHE A 6 -30.74 5.61 -15.07
N PHE A 7 -29.51 6.08 -15.33
CA PHE A 7 -28.32 5.24 -15.41
C PHE A 7 -28.01 4.52 -14.09
N LEU A 8 -28.13 5.23 -12.95
CA LEU A 8 -27.98 4.64 -11.62
C LEU A 8 -29.02 3.54 -11.33
N SER A 9 -30.27 3.74 -11.78
CA SER A 9 -31.34 2.73 -11.57
C SER A 9 -31.09 1.44 -12.37
N ILE A 10 -30.55 1.55 -13.58
CA ILE A 10 -30.22 0.40 -14.44
C ILE A 10 -29.06 -0.39 -13.84
N LEU A 11 -28.01 0.29 -13.39
CA LEU A 11 -26.88 -0.35 -12.70
C LEU A 11 -27.33 -1.09 -11.44
N GLY A 12 -28.21 -0.47 -10.63
CA GLY A 12 -28.77 -1.10 -9.45
C GLY A 12 -29.60 -2.35 -9.76
N PHE A 13 -30.40 -2.32 -10.82
CA PHE A 13 -31.21 -3.48 -11.24
C PHE A 13 -30.35 -4.65 -11.76
N LEU A 14 -29.27 -4.35 -12.49
CA LEU A 14 -28.32 -5.37 -12.97
C LEU A 14 -27.56 -6.01 -11.82
N TYR A 15 -27.17 -5.23 -10.81
CA TYR A 15 -26.53 -5.74 -9.60
C TYR A 15 -27.49 -6.66 -8.81
N TYR A 16 -28.76 -6.27 -8.70
CA TYR A 16 -29.77 -7.09 -8.01
C TYR A 16 -30.00 -8.46 -8.69
N LYS A 17 -29.85 -8.53 -10.02
CA LYS A 17 -30.04 -9.76 -10.80
C LYS A 17 -28.79 -10.64 -10.89
N GLY A 18 -27.62 -10.09 -10.54
CA GLY A 18 -26.34 -10.78 -10.58
C GLY A 18 -26.12 -11.61 -9.33
N GLU A 19 -26.61 -12.85 -9.34
CA GLU A 19 -25.96 -14.06 -8.81
C GLU A 19 -26.98 -15.07 -8.25
N SER A 20 -27.62 -15.84 -9.13
CA SER A 20 -28.21 -17.13 -8.76
C SER A 20 -27.32 -18.27 -9.27
N SER A 21 -26.10 -18.33 -8.74
CA SER A 21 -25.24 -19.51 -8.89
C SER A 21 -25.66 -20.52 -7.83
N THR A 22 -26.06 -21.72 -8.25
CA THR A 22 -26.43 -22.83 -7.37
C THR A 22 -25.24 -23.19 -6.48
N TYR A 23 -25.34 -22.77 -5.22
CA TYR A 23 -24.30 -22.96 -4.22
C TYR A 23 -24.22 -24.44 -3.81
N PHE A 24 -23.26 -25.18 -4.35
CA PHE A 24 -22.75 -26.38 -3.69
C PHE A 24 -21.91 -25.91 -2.51
N PHE A 25 -22.26 -26.31 -1.28
CA PHE A 25 -21.61 -25.86 -0.03
C PHE A 25 -20.08 -25.94 -0.09
N VAL A 26 -19.53 -26.99 -0.71
CA VAL A 26 -18.09 -27.23 -0.89
C VAL A 26 -17.36 -26.11 -1.68
N LYS A 27 -18.05 -25.31 -2.50
CA LYS A 27 -17.41 -24.27 -3.33
C LYS A 27 -17.13 -22.95 -2.59
N LYS A 28 -17.66 -22.76 -1.38
CA LYS A 28 -17.46 -21.50 -0.61
C LYS A 28 -16.49 -21.64 0.55
N ASP A 29 -16.00 -22.84 0.81
CA ASP A 29 -15.08 -23.11 1.90
C ASP A 29 -13.66 -22.74 1.47
N THR A 30 -12.86 -22.21 2.40
CA THR A 30 -11.45 -21.94 2.17
C THR A 30 -10.71 -23.24 1.87
N TYR A 31 -9.74 -23.19 0.95
CA TYR A 31 -8.90 -24.35 0.67
C TYR A 31 -8.08 -24.69 1.92
N GLU A 32 -8.50 -25.74 2.62
CA GLU A 32 -7.73 -26.41 3.65
C GLU A 32 -7.16 -27.69 3.03
N CYS A 33 -5.93 -28.06 3.37
CA CYS A 33 -5.21 -29.22 2.81
C CYS A 33 -5.82 -30.59 3.22
N GLY A 34 -7.15 -30.72 3.29
CA GLY A 34 -7.90 -31.91 3.68
C GLY A 34 -8.23 -32.01 5.17
N PHE A 35 -7.90 -30.99 5.97
CA PHE A 35 -8.16 -30.93 7.41
C PHE A 35 -9.38 -30.04 7.70
N GLY A 36 -10.16 -30.37 8.74
CA GLY A 36 -11.28 -29.54 9.18
C GLY A 36 -10.82 -28.19 9.71
N GLU A 37 -11.66 -27.16 9.57
CA GLU A 37 -11.36 -25.78 9.93
C GLU A 37 -10.73 -25.68 11.33
N LEU A 38 -9.46 -25.28 11.37
CA LEU A 38 -8.79 -24.93 12.62
C LEU A 38 -9.24 -23.52 13.01
N PHE A 39 -10.00 -23.40 14.10
CA PHE A 39 -10.58 -22.15 14.63
C PHE A 39 -9.57 -21.07 15.09
N TYR A 40 -8.36 -21.04 14.55
CA TYR A 40 -7.29 -20.12 14.95
C TYR A 40 -6.92 -19.18 13.80
N SER A 41 -7.84 -18.29 13.42
CA SER A 41 -7.56 -17.18 12.49
C SER A 41 -6.87 -16.00 13.17
N HIS A 42 -5.96 -16.26 14.11
CA HIS A 42 -5.09 -15.21 14.64
C HIS A 42 -4.10 -14.82 13.55
N SER A 43 -4.39 -13.73 12.83
CA SER A 43 -3.37 -13.13 11.99
C SER A 43 -2.31 -12.52 12.91
N PHE A 44 -1.11 -13.08 12.85
CA PHE A 44 0.04 -12.46 13.50
C PHE A 44 0.36 -11.19 12.71
N TYR A 45 0.06 -10.03 13.29
CA TYR A 45 0.54 -8.76 12.76
C TYR A 45 2.04 -8.69 12.96
N THR A 46 2.81 -8.78 11.87
CA THR A 46 4.26 -8.57 11.94
C THR A 46 4.55 -7.08 11.80
N MET A 47 5.23 -6.51 12.79
CA MET A 47 5.68 -5.11 12.77
C MET A 47 6.59 -4.78 11.57
N GLN A 48 7.15 -5.81 10.93
CA GLN A 48 8.02 -5.67 9.76
C GLN A 48 7.26 -5.10 8.55
N PHE A 49 6.05 -5.57 8.27
CA PHE A 49 5.25 -5.04 7.15
C PHE A 49 4.91 -3.57 7.35
N PHE A 50 4.65 -3.17 8.60
CA PHE A 50 4.39 -1.79 8.94
C PHE A 50 5.60 -0.89 8.72
N LEU A 51 6.78 -1.33 9.16
CA LEU A 51 8.02 -0.56 8.98
C LEU A 51 8.39 -0.41 7.51
N ILE A 52 8.18 -1.45 6.69
CA ILE A 52 8.40 -1.39 5.24
C ILE A 52 7.39 -0.42 4.58
N ALA A 53 6.12 -0.45 4.98
CA ALA A 53 5.12 0.48 4.46
C ALA A 53 5.42 1.94 4.86
N LEU A 54 5.87 2.15 6.09
CA LEU A 54 6.26 3.47 6.60
C LEU A 54 7.49 4.02 5.86
N SER A 55 8.52 3.19 5.64
CA SER A 55 9.71 3.62 4.89
C SER A 55 9.38 3.93 3.44
N PHE A 56 8.54 3.11 2.79
CA PHE A 56 8.03 3.40 1.44
C PHE A 56 7.28 4.75 1.39
N MET A 57 6.39 5.02 2.36
CA MET A 57 5.68 6.29 2.44
C MET A 57 6.64 7.49 2.59
N LEU A 58 7.72 7.34 3.36
CA LEU A 58 8.74 8.39 3.53
C LEU A 58 9.51 8.64 2.22
N PHE A 59 9.87 7.60 1.47
CA PHE A 59 10.54 7.77 0.17
C PHE A 59 9.63 8.39 -0.89
N ASP A 60 8.32 8.10 -0.87
CA ASP A 60 7.36 8.79 -1.73
C ASP A 60 7.27 10.28 -1.41
N LEU A 61 7.31 10.65 -0.12
CA LEU A 61 7.34 12.05 0.31
C LEU A 61 8.64 12.75 -0.09
N GLU A 62 9.77 12.06 -0.07
CA GLU A 62 11.06 12.61 -0.54
C GLU A 62 10.96 13.09 -1.99
N ILE A 63 10.42 12.25 -2.88
CA ILE A 63 10.30 12.58 -4.30
C ILE A 63 9.41 13.80 -4.51
N ILE A 64 8.31 13.90 -3.75
CA ILE A 64 7.40 15.06 -3.78
C ILE A 64 8.14 16.35 -3.41
N PHE A 65 9.04 16.31 -2.42
CA PHE A 65 9.84 17.47 -2.04
C PHE A 65 10.95 17.80 -3.04
N VAL A 66 11.54 16.82 -3.72
CA VAL A 66 12.64 17.04 -4.68
C VAL A 66 12.13 17.52 -6.05
N LEU A 67 10.96 17.04 -6.52
CA LEU A 67 10.34 17.41 -7.79
C LEU A 67 10.28 18.92 -8.12
N PRO A 68 9.82 19.81 -7.22
CA PRO A 68 9.75 21.24 -7.53
C PRO A 68 11.12 21.87 -7.82
N PHE A 69 12.19 21.35 -7.21
CA PHE A 69 13.56 21.83 -7.44
C PHE A 69 14.14 21.36 -8.77
N ILE A 70 13.66 20.23 -9.32
CA ILE A 70 14.05 19.74 -10.64
C ILE A 70 13.41 20.60 -11.73
N ILE A 71 12.15 20.99 -11.53
CA ILE A 71 11.35 21.74 -12.52
C ILE A 71 11.68 23.24 -12.47
N SER A 72 12.21 23.75 -11.36
CA SER A 72 12.56 25.17 -11.23
C SER A 72 13.74 25.55 -12.15
N GLU A 73 13.52 26.53 -13.03
CA GLU A 73 14.56 27.04 -13.94
C GLU A 73 15.67 27.83 -13.20
N PHE A 74 15.38 28.32 -11.99
CA PHE A 74 16.33 29.05 -11.15
C PHE A 74 16.86 28.17 -10.01
N PHE A 75 17.86 27.35 -10.34
CA PHE A 75 18.56 26.54 -9.34
C PHE A 75 19.72 27.34 -8.73
N SER A 76 19.60 27.68 -7.45
CA SER A 76 20.65 28.37 -6.69
C SER A 76 21.58 27.38 -5.99
N PHE A 77 22.79 27.82 -5.63
CA PHE A 77 23.68 27.01 -4.78
C PHE A 77 23.04 26.63 -3.44
N PHE A 78 22.14 27.46 -2.93
CA PHE A 78 21.41 27.19 -1.70
C PHE A 78 20.39 26.05 -1.87
N SER A 79 19.63 26.04 -2.98
CA SER A 79 18.69 24.95 -3.28
C SER A 79 19.42 23.62 -3.51
N TYR A 80 20.60 23.64 -4.13
CA TYR A 80 21.44 22.45 -4.25
C TYR A 80 21.82 21.88 -2.89
N PHE A 81 22.35 22.72 -2.01
CA PHE A 81 22.76 22.29 -0.68
C PHE A 81 21.58 21.77 0.14
N PHE A 82 20.41 22.41 0.02
CA PHE A 82 19.19 21.96 0.68
C PHE A 82 18.81 20.54 0.24
N VAL A 83 18.72 20.27 -1.07
CA VAL A 83 18.38 18.94 -1.60
C VAL A 83 19.41 17.89 -1.15
N VAL A 84 20.70 18.19 -1.24
CA VAL A 84 21.77 17.25 -0.82
C VAL A 84 21.70 16.97 0.68
N SER A 85 21.50 17.99 1.51
CA SER A 85 21.37 17.82 2.97
C SER A 85 20.13 17.00 3.34
N PHE A 86 19.03 17.20 2.63
CA PHE A 86 17.80 16.45 2.83
C PHE A 86 17.97 14.97 2.48
N LEU A 87 18.59 14.67 1.33
CA LEU A 87 18.93 13.31 0.91
C LEU A 87 19.86 12.61 1.90
N LEU A 88 20.86 13.33 2.44
CA LEU A 88 21.78 12.77 3.43
C LEU A 88 21.08 12.32 4.71
N VAL A 89 20.11 13.10 5.20
CA VAL A 89 19.36 12.74 6.41
C VAL A 89 18.54 11.46 6.19
N LEU A 90 17.89 11.33 5.03
CA LEU A 90 17.09 10.16 4.68
C LEU A 90 17.97 8.91 4.49
N MET A 91 19.13 9.05 3.84
CA MET A 91 20.12 7.98 3.71
C MET A 91 20.61 7.48 5.08
N LEU A 92 20.84 8.37 6.04
CA LEU A 92 21.22 8.00 7.41
C LEU A 92 20.08 7.27 8.14
N GLY A 93 18.83 7.71 7.97
CA GLY A 93 17.65 7.05 8.53
C GLY A 93 17.49 5.63 8.00
N LEU A 94 17.59 5.46 6.68
CA LEU A 94 17.55 4.15 6.03
C LEU A 94 18.69 3.25 6.50
N PHE A 95 19.92 3.77 6.57
CA PHE A 95 21.06 2.99 7.05
C PHE A 95 20.87 2.50 8.50
N PHE A 96 20.28 3.34 9.36
CA PHE A 96 19.94 2.94 10.72
C PHE A 96 18.91 1.80 10.74
N GLU A 97 17.84 1.90 9.94
CA GLU A 97 16.84 0.84 9.83
C GLU A 97 17.43 -0.49 9.35
N PHE A 98 18.28 -0.45 8.32
CA PHE A 98 18.99 -1.64 7.82
C PHE A 98 19.89 -2.27 8.89
N LYS A 99 20.67 -1.45 9.62
CA LYS A 99 21.55 -1.94 10.67
C LYS A 99 20.78 -2.58 11.83
N THR A 100 19.58 -2.09 12.14
CA THR A 100 18.74 -2.67 13.21
C THR A 100 18.10 -4.00 12.82
N GLY A 101 18.21 -4.45 11.57
CA GLY A 101 17.70 -5.74 11.11
C GLY A 101 16.17 -5.85 11.08
N LYS A 102 15.45 -4.74 11.30
CA LYS A 102 13.98 -4.72 11.34
C LYS A 102 13.31 -5.00 9.98
N VAL A 103 14.08 -4.85 8.90
CA VAL A 103 13.67 -5.12 7.51
C VAL A 103 14.17 -6.49 7.04
N MET A 104 15.05 -7.16 7.81
CA MET A 104 15.58 -8.46 7.42
C MET A 104 14.59 -9.57 7.76
N TRP A 105 14.29 -10.39 6.77
CA TRP A 105 13.47 -11.58 6.93
C TRP A 105 14.36 -12.71 7.44
N SER A 106 14.16 -13.08 8.71
CA SER A 106 14.59 -14.40 9.18
C SER A 106 13.59 -15.41 8.64
N SER A 107 14.07 -16.31 7.78
CA SER A 107 13.35 -17.55 7.42
C SER A 107 13.11 -18.43 8.64
#